data_AF-A0AAU5CSR3-F1
#
_entry.id   AF-A0AAU5CSR3-F1
#
_cell.length_a   1.000
_cell.length_b   1.000
_cell.length_c   1.000
_cell.angle_alpha   90.00
_cell.angle_beta   90.00
_cell.angle_gamma   90.00
#
_symmetry.space_group_name_H-M   'P 1'
#
loop_
_entity.id
_entity.type
_entity.pdbx_description
1 polymer ?
#
loop_
_entity_poly.entity_id
_entity_poly.type
_entity_poly.pdbx_seq_one_letter_code
_entity_poly.pdbx_strand_id
1 'polypeptide(L)' 'MSVPGEKDDRPLYERFGLRIARRGYDRDQVEAYLTRLLAGAPPAGVVAFDLARRGYERGRVDEVINRLHREAGPGGPS' A
#
# COMPACT_ATOMS: atom_id res chain seq x y z
N MET A 1 -19.39 23.92 -5.23
CA MET A 1 -20.16 22.68 -5.05
C MET A 1 -19.17 21.59 -4.67
N SER A 2 -19.06 21.23 -3.40
CA SER A 2 -18.21 20.12 -2.96
C SER A 2 -19.06 18.86 -2.97
N VAL A 3 -18.67 17.85 -3.76
CA VAL A 3 -19.36 16.56 -3.82
C VAL A 3 -19.10 15.80 -2.51
N PRO A 4 -20.15 15.48 -1.71
CA PRO A 4 -19.99 14.68 -0.51
C PRO A 4 -20.12 13.20 -0.89
N GLY A 5 -19.05 12.43 -0.74
CA GLY A 5 -19.11 10.97 -0.85
C GLY A 5 -18.39 10.31 -2.02
N GLU A 6 -17.37 10.95 -2.60
CA GLU A 6 -16.37 10.20 -3.35
C GLU A 6 -15.63 9.34 -2.33
N LYS A 7 -16.10 8.08 -2.15
CA LYS A 7 -15.23 7.00 -1.68
C LYS A 7 -13.93 7.23 -2.43
N ASP A 8 -12.82 7.40 -1.74
CA ASP A 8 -11.51 7.66 -2.32
C ASP A 8 -11.18 6.52 -3.32
N ASP A 9 -11.70 6.61 -4.54
CA ASP A 9 -11.59 5.64 -5.63
C ASP A 9 -10.26 5.87 -6.38
N ARG A 10 -9.49 6.84 -5.88
CA ARG A 10 -8.12 7.06 -6.30
C ARG A 10 -7.37 5.75 -6.14
N PRO A 11 -6.74 5.29 -7.21
CA PRO A 11 -6.00 4.04 -7.15
C PRO A 11 -4.88 4.16 -6.11
N LEU A 12 -4.57 3.04 -5.44
CA LEU A 12 -3.72 3.04 -4.23
C LEU A 12 -2.34 3.64 -4.50
N TYR A 13 -1.84 3.51 -5.72
CA TYR A 13 -0.57 4.12 -6.10
C TYR A 13 -0.57 5.64 -6.06
N GLU A 14 -1.69 6.30 -6.34
CA GLU A 14 -1.81 7.75 -6.24
C GLU A 14 -1.95 8.16 -4.78
N ARG A 15 -2.82 7.45 -4.05
CA ARG A 15 -3.07 7.68 -2.62
C ARG A 15 -1.78 7.62 -1.77
N PHE A 16 -0.87 6.71 -2.08
CA PHE A 16 0.38 6.52 -1.35
C PHE A 16 1.63 7.09 -2.06
N GLY A 17 1.46 7.63 -3.27
CA GLY A 17 2.57 8.11 -4.09
C GLY A 17 3.56 7.00 -4.44
N LEU A 18 3.06 5.82 -4.83
CA LEU A 18 3.88 4.73 -5.34
C LEU A 18 4.41 5.09 -6.73
N ARG A 19 5.70 4.81 -6.94
CA ARG A 19 6.39 5.14 -8.20
C ARG A 19 6.67 3.88 -9.00
N ILE A 20 6.61 3.99 -10.32
CA ILE A 20 6.97 2.88 -11.23
C ILE A 20 8.47 2.87 -11.44
N ALA A 21 9.10 1.73 -11.16
CA ALA A 21 10.51 1.46 -11.44
C ALA A 21 10.65 0.50 -12.63
N ARG A 22 11.78 0.55 -13.34
CA ARG A 22 12.04 -0.40 -14.45
C ARG A 22 11.97 -1.87 -14.01
N ARG A 23 12.40 -2.14 -12.77
CA ARG A 23 12.28 -3.42 -12.08
C ARG A 23 11.87 -3.14 -10.64
N GLY A 24 10.69 -3.62 -10.25
CA GLY A 24 10.06 -3.30 -8.99
C GLY A 24 9.15 -4.43 -8.53
N TYR A 25 8.49 -4.25 -7.39
CA TYR A 25 7.51 -5.23 -6.93
C TYR A 25 6.30 -5.28 -7.86
N ASP A 26 5.77 -6.48 -8.04
CA ASP A 26 4.56 -6.68 -8.82
C ASP A 26 3.41 -5.82 -8.29
N ARG A 27 2.72 -5.13 -9.21
CA ARG A 27 1.75 -4.11 -8.83
C ARG A 27 0.48 -4.72 -8.26
N ASP A 28 0.00 -5.78 -8.88
CA ASP A 28 -1.19 -6.51 -8.44
C ASP A 28 -0.98 -7.12 -7.05
N GLN A 29 0.21 -7.68 -6.79
CA GLN A 29 0.55 -8.19 -5.46
C GLN A 29 0.60 -7.10 -4.39
N VAL A 30 1.20 -5.94 -4.69
CA VAL A 30 1.27 -4.81 -3.76
C VAL A 30 -0.12 -4.22 -3.49
N GLU A 31 -0.93 -4.02 -4.52
CA GLU A 31 -2.29 -3.48 -4.37
C GLU A 31 -3.20 -4.44 -3.59
N ALA A 32 -3.09 -5.75 -3.83
CA ALA A 32 -3.81 -6.76 -3.04
C ALA A 32 -3.39 -6.75 -1.57
N TYR A 33 -2.09 -6.57 -1.30
CA TYR A 33 -1.58 -6.47 0.07
C TYR A 33 -2.08 -5.21 0.77
N LEU A 34 -1.95 -4.04 0.13
CA LEU A 34 -2.38 -2.77 0.69
C LEU A 34 -3.90 -2.73 0.93
N THR A 35 -4.70 -3.31 0.03
CA THR A 35 -6.15 -3.45 0.21
C THR A 35 -6.47 -4.23 1.48
N ARG A 36 -5.79 -5.36 1.73
CA ARG A 36 -6.00 -6.18 2.94
C ARG A 36 -5.55 -5.44 4.21
N LEU A 37 -4.43 -4.74 4.14
CA LEU A 37 -3.90 -3.95 5.25
C LEU A 37 -4.87 -2.83 5.64
N LEU A 38 -5.42 -2.12 4.66
CA LEU A 38 -6.43 -1.08 4.86
C LEU A 38 -7.76 -1.61 5.37
N ALA A 39 -8.11 -2.86 5.03
CA ALA A 39 -9.26 -3.56 5.58
C ALA A 39 -9.04 -4.06 7.03
N GLY A 40 -7.88 -3.78 7.64
CA GLY A 40 -7.55 -4.23 9.00
C GLY A 40 -7.25 -5.73 9.09
N ALA A 41 -7.00 -6.39 7.96
CA ALA A 41 -6.66 -7.81 7.87
C ALA A 41 -5.24 -7.97 7.32
N PRO A 42 -4.18 -7.50 8.04
CA PRO A 42 -2.81 -7.69 7.59
C PRO A 42 -2.52 -9.18 7.40
N PRO A 43 -1.93 -9.60 6.27
CA PRO A 43 -1.47 -10.98 6.12
C PRO A 43 -0.47 -11.34 7.22
N ALA A 44 -0.67 -12.49 7.86
CA ALA A 44 0.26 -12.97 8.87
C ALA A 44 1.57 -13.45 8.20
N GLY A 45 2.71 -12.87 8.59
CA GLY A 45 4.04 -13.30 8.16
C GLY A 45 4.79 -12.32 7.27
N VAL A 46 6.02 -12.70 6.91
CA VAL A 46 6.87 -11.93 5.99
C VAL A 46 6.31 -12.08 4.57
N VAL A 47 5.84 -10.97 3.99
CA VAL A 47 5.44 -10.94 2.58
C VAL A 47 6.66 -10.64 1.71
N ALA A 48 6.93 -11.53 0.78
CA ALA A 48 7.86 -11.30 -0.33
C ALA A 48 7.04 -11.04 -1.59
N PHE A 49 7.21 -9.86 -2.20
CA PHE A 49 6.63 -9.55 -3.49
C PHE A 49 7.56 -10.00 -4.61
N ASP A 50 6.99 -10.56 -5.68
CA ASP A 50 7.72 -10.89 -6.89
C ASP A 50 8.21 -9.63 -7.59
N LEU A 51 9.29 -9.78 -8.37
CA LEU A 51 9.84 -8.69 -9.16
C LEU A 51 9.27 -8.71 -10.58
N ALA A 52 8.60 -7.63 -10.96
CA ALA A 52 8.08 -7.41 -12.30
C ALA A 52 8.84 -6.30 -13.04
N ARG A 53 8.81 -6.38 -14.38
CA ARG A 53 9.20 -5.25 -15.23
C ARG A 53 8.12 -4.18 -15.12
N ARG A 54 8.51 -2.92 -14.89
CA ARG A 54 7.57 -1.81 -14.60
C ARG A 54 6.71 -2.03 -13.34
N GLY A 55 7.28 -2.65 -12.32
CA GLY A 55 6.68 -2.77 -10.98
C GLY A 55 6.82 -1.50 -10.12
N TYR A 56 6.27 -1.53 -8.91
CA TYR A 56 6.45 -0.45 -7.95
C TYR A 56 7.87 -0.42 -7.38
N GLU A 57 8.37 0.79 -7.14
CA GLU A 57 9.65 1.00 -6.49
C GLU A 57 9.64 0.37 -5.08
N ARG A 58 10.56 -0.57 -4.87
CA ARG A 58 10.61 -1.42 -3.67
C ARG A 58 10.72 -0.60 -2.38
N GLY A 59 11.68 0.32 -2.33
CA GLY A 59 11.88 1.18 -1.16
C GLY A 59 10.63 1.97 -0.82
N ARG A 60 9.96 2.54 -1.83
CA ARG A 60 8.72 3.28 -1.63
C ARG A 60 7.58 2.42 -1.09
N VAL A 61 7.44 1.18 -1.59
CA VAL A 61 6.43 0.23 -1.08
C VAL A 61 6.72 -0.14 0.38
N ASP A 62 7.98 -0.45 0.70
CA ASP A 62 8.39 -0.83 2.05
C ASP A 62 8.17 0.30 3.05
N GLU A 63 8.43 1.56 2.67
CA GLU A 63 8.13 2.75 3.48
C GLU A 63 6.62 2.88 3.79
N VAL A 64 5.77 2.69 2.77
CA VAL A 64 4.31 2.80 2.91
C VAL A 64 3.78 1.70 3.82
N ILE A 65 4.23 0.45 3.63
CA ILE A 65 3.83 -0.69 4.46
C ILE A 65 4.25 -0.46 5.91
N ASN A 66 5.50 -0.05 6.16
CA ASN A 66 5.98 0.24 7.51
C ASN A 66 5.20 1.38 8.17
N ARG A 67 4.83 2.41 7.41
CA ARG A 67 3.98 3.50 7.91
C ARG A 67 2.60 2.97 8.33
N LEU A 68 1.93 2.20 7.45
CA LEU A 68 0.60 1.67 7.73
C LEU A 68 0.60 0.69 8.91
N HIS A 69 1.64 -0.13 9.06
CA HIS A 69 1.79 -0.99 10.25
C HIS A 69 1.98 -0.19 11.55
N ARG A 70 2.70 0.94 11.51
CA ARG A 70 2.79 1.86 12.66
C ARG A 70 1.46 2.53 12.98
N GLU A 71 0.69 2.90 11.95
CA GLU A 71 -0.65 3.47 12.11
C GLU A 71 -1.68 2.43 12.59
N ALA A 72 -1.46 1.14 12.31
CA ALA A 72 -2.32 0.03 12.73
C ALA A 72 -1.91 -0.65 14.07
N GLY A 73 -0.68 -0.44 14.55
CA GLY A 73 -0.16 -0.90 15.84
C GLY A 73 -0.54 0.02 17.02
N PRO A 74 -0.29 -0.37 18.29
CA PRO A 74 -0.97 0.16 19.48
C PRO A 74 -0.55 1.60 19.81
N GLY A 75 -1.16 2.54 19.12
CA GLY A 75 -1.07 3.98 19.34
C GLY A 75 -2.38 4.71 19.00
N GLY A 76 -3.52 4.00 19.02
CA GLY A 76 -4.79 4.68 19.30
C GLY A 76 -4.67 5.42 20.64
N PRO A 77 -5.25 6.63 20.79
CA PRO A 77 -4.83 7.59 21.81
C PRO A 77 -4.78 6.95 23.20
N SER A 78 -3.57 6.90 23.78
CA SER A 78 -3.36 6.66 25.21
C SER A 78 -3.92 7.82 26.03
#